data_AF-A0A8B7PKU5-F1
#
_entry.id   AF-A0A8B7PKU5-F1
#
_cell.length_a   1.000
_cell.length_b   1.000
_cell.length_c   1.000
_cell.angle_alpha   90.00
_cell.angle_beta   90.00
_cell.angle_gamma   90.00
#
_symmetry.space_group_name_H-M   'P 1'
#
loop_
_entity.id
_entity.type
_entity.pdbx_description
1 polymer ?
#
loop_
_entity_poly.entity_id
_entity_poly.type
_entity_poly.pdbx_seq_one_letter_code
_entity_poly.pdbx_strand_id
1 'polypeptide(L)'
;MASWGYAKANGPDTWGKAFPIAVEGKNQSPIDIQRSNCKPDDSLKPVTVDYSAVEIGEITNTGSSWKAQVTGGKPGSLTGGPLSSKFALEQFHAHWSTTEKVGSEHTIDGAATAAEVSLLN
;
A
#
# COMPACT_ATOMS: atom_id res chain seq x y z
N MET A 1 7.68 -23.44 2.42
CA MET A 1 7.36 -22.00 2.55
C MET A 1 6.26 -21.86 3.59
N ALA A 2 6.34 -20.87 4.47
CA ALA A 2 5.24 -20.59 5.39
C ALA A 2 4.00 -20.18 4.59
N SER A 3 2.86 -20.84 4.82
CA SER A 3 1.59 -20.46 4.21
C SER A 3 1.03 -19.27 4.98
N TRP A 4 0.78 -18.16 4.27
CA TRP A 4 0.11 -16.97 4.78
C TRP A 4 -1.11 -16.67 3.91
N GLY A 5 -2.07 -15.92 4.46
CA GLY A 5 -3.27 -15.46 3.79
C GLY A 5 -4.08 -14.54 4.71
N TYR A 6 -5.40 -14.51 4.52
CA TYR A 6 -6.32 -13.68 5.31
C TYR A 6 -7.43 -14.49 6.00
N ALA A 7 -7.38 -15.82 5.94
CA ALA A 7 -8.33 -16.67 6.65
C ALA A 7 -7.94 -16.80 8.13
N LYS A 8 -8.89 -17.17 9.00
CA LYS A 8 -8.66 -17.32 10.44
C LYS A 8 -7.45 -18.20 10.80
N ALA A 9 -7.15 -19.23 9.99
CA ALA A 9 -6.07 -20.17 10.27
C ALA A 9 -4.66 -19.68 9.86
N ASN A 10 -4.56 -18.74 8.92
CA ASN A 10 -3.29 -18.25 8.35
C ASN A 10 -3.25 -16.73 8.13
N GLY A 11 -4.13 -16.01 8.83
CA GLY A 11 -4.33 -14.56 8.74
C GLY A 11 -3.35 -13.73 9.58
N PRO A 12 -3.49 -12.40 9.57
CA PRO A 12 -2.60 -11.45 10.25
C PRO A 12 -2.27 -11.81 11.70
N ASP A 13 -3.26 -12.23 12.50
CA ASP A 13 -3.09 -12.67 13.90
C ASP A 13 -2.12 -13.86 14.08
N THR A 14 -1.81 -14.57 12.99
CA THR A 14 -0.93 -15.75 12.98
C THR A 14 0.40 -15.52 12.28
N TRP A 15 0.56 -14.42 11.52
CA TRP A 15 1.74 -14.17 10.70
C TRP A 15 3.03 -14.14 11.53
N GLY A 16 2.96 -13.65 12.77
CA GLY A 16 4.07 -13.62 13.72
C GLY A 16 4.76 -14.96 13.97
N LYS A 17 4.07 -16.09 13.74
CA LYS A 17 4.65 -17.44 13.90
C LYS A 17 5.74 -17.73 12.85
N ALA A 18 5.58 -17.21 11.64
CA ALA A 18 6.50 -17.41 10.53
C ALA A 18 7.35 -16.17 10.24
N PHE A 19 6.82 -14.99 10.55
CA PHE A 19 7.43 -13.70 10.31
C PHE A 19 7.46 -12.91 11.62
N PRO A 20 8.44 -13.13 12.51
CA PRO A 20 8.48 -12.49 13.84
C PRO A 20 8.35 -10.96 13.79
N ILE A 21 8.84 -10.33 12.72
CA ILE A 21 8.71 -8.89 12.47
C ILE A 21 7.26 -8.40 12.44
N ALA A 22 6.30 -9.26 12.11
CA ALA A 22 4.86 -8.91 12.13
C ALA A 22 4.33 -8.65 13.55
N VAL A 23 5.04 -9.11 14.59
CA VAL A 23 4.69 -8.87 16.00
C VAL A 23 5.71 -7.96 16.68
N GLU A 24 6.99 -8.14 16.38
CA GLU A 24 8.10 -7.42 17.03
C GLU A 24 8.38 -6.05 16.39
N GLY A 25 7.92 -5.83 15.17
CA GLY A 25 8.13 -4.61 14.41
C GLY A 25 7.47 -3.39 15.06
N LYS A 26 8.21 -2.29 15.16
CA LYS A 26 7.71 -1.02 15.74
C LYS A 26 7.14 -0.05 14.71
N ASN A 27 7.31 -0.36 13.42
CA ASN A 27 6.92 0.47 12.30
C ASN A 27 6.11 -0.36 11.28
N GLN A 28 5.11 -1.10 11.78
CA GLN A 28 4.19 -1.84 10.91
C GLN A 28 3.15 -0.90 10.31
N SER A 29 2.60 -1.30 9.18
CA SER A 29 1.44 -0.69 8.54
C SER A 29 0.39 -1.78 8.30
N PRO A 30 -0.89 -1.44 8.15
CA PRO A 30 -1.49 -0.09 8.17
C PRO A 30 -1.59 0.52 9.58
N ILE A 31 -2.04 1.78 9.65
CA ILE A 31 -2.41 2.48 10.90
C ILE A 31 -3.75 3.23 10.75
N ASP A 32 -4.33 3.59 11.89
CA ASP A 32 -5.38 4.62 11.97
C ASP A 32 -4.75 6.02 11.97
N ILE A 33 -5.02 6.79 10.91
CA ILE A 33 -4.56 8.16 10.76
C ILE A 33 -5.50 9.06 11.54
N GLN A 34 -5.12 9.36 12.78
CA GLN A 34 -5.85 10.30 13.63
C GLN A 34 -5.47 11.72 13.27
N ARG A 35 -6.39 12.45 12.62
CA ARG A 35 -6.14 13.81 12.13
C ARG A 35 -5.74 14.78 13.25
N SER A 36 -6.23 14.55 14.46
CA SER A 36 -5.85 15.32 15.67
C SER A 36 -4.38 15.20 16.05
N ASN A 37 -3.70 14.12 15.65
CA ASN A 37 -2.27 13.90 15.89
C ASN A 37 -1.39 14.36 14.72
N CYS A 38 -1.98 14.65 13.56
CA CYS A 38 -1.27 15.16 12.39
C CYS A 38 -0.92 16.64 12.56
N LYS A 39 0.34 17.00 12.34
CA LYS A 39 0.80 18.39 12.37
C LYS A 39 1.11 18.84 10.94
N PRO A 40 0.64 20.03 10.51
CA PRO A 40 1.11 20.64 9.27
C PRO A 40 2.63 20.78 9.30
N ASP A 41 3.26 20.45 8.18
CA ASP A 41 4.68 20.62 7.96
C ASP A 41 4.89 21.45 6.71
N ASP A 42 5.16 22.75 6.92
CA ASP A 42 5.34 23.72 5.84
C ASP A 42 6.64 23.51 5.05
N SER A 43 7.52 22.60 5.49
CA SER A 43 8.73 22.22 4.75
C SER A 43 8.44 21.22 3.63
N LEU A 44 7.28 20.57 3.64
CA LEU A 44 6.89 19.61 2.62
C LEU A 44 6.65 20.28 1.27
N LYS A 45 7.33 19.78 0.25
CA LYS A 45 7.12 20.20 -1.14
C LYS A 45 5.86 19.51 -1.70
N PRO A 46 5.19 20.09 -2.71
CA PRO A 46 4.11 19.39 -3.41
C PRO A 46 4.56 18.03 -3.94
N VAL A 47 3.69 17.02 -3.80
CA VAL A 47 3.90 15.72 -4.46
C VAL A 47 3.66 15.88 -5.95
N THR A 48 4.61 15.43 -6.77
CA THR A 48 4.53 15.49 -8.23
C THR A 48 4.63 14.08 -8.80
N VAL A 49 3.67 13.75 -9.66
CA VAL A 49 3.53 12.44 -10.28
C VAL A 49 3.50 12.60 -11.80
N ASP A 50 4.30 11.80 -12.50
CA ASP A 50 4.19 11.60 -13.95
C ASP A 50 4.27 10.11 -14.26
N TYR A 51 3.11 9.52 -14.58
CA TYR A 51 2.99 8.13 -15.05
C TYR A 51 2.43 8.06 -16.47
N SER A 52 2.38 9.16 -17.21
CA SER A 52 1.63 9.22 -18.47
C SER A 52 2.21 8.34 -19.58
N ALA A 53 3.48 7.97 -19.46
CA ALA A 53 4.21 7.15 -20.40
C ALA A 53 4.60 5.77 -19.83
N VAL A 54 4.02 5.38 -18.69
CA VAL A 54 4.18 4.04 -18.11
C VAL A 54 3.32 3.06 -18.89
N GLU A 55 3.87 1.88 -19.21
CA GLU A 55 3.12 0.80 -19.86
C GLU A 55 2.94 -0.37 -18.89
N ILE A 56 1.67 -0.74 -18.67
CA ILE A 56 1.27 -1.93 -17.91
C ILE A 56 1.11 -3.08 -18.89
N GLY A 57 2.03 -4.05 -18.87
CA GLY A 57 1.97 -5.21 -19.77
C GLY A 57 1.36 -6.44 -19.12
N GLU A 58 1.21 -6.48 -17.80
CA GLU A 58 0.70 -7.65 -17.11
C GLU A 58 -0.21 -7.27 -15.94
N ILE A 59 -1.37 -7.95 -15.87
CA ILE A 59 -2.25 -7.93 -14.70
C ILE A 59 -2.41 -9.38 -14.23
N THR A 60 -2.00 -9.66 -12.99
CA THR A 60 -2.02 -11.01 -12.42
C THR A 60 -2.91 -11.08 -11.20
N ASN A 61 -3.55 -12.23 -10.98
CA ASN A 61 -4.12 -12.59 -9.69
C ASN A 61 -3.06 -13.37 -8.90
N THR A 62 -2.62 -12.84 -7.77
CA THR A 62 -1.56 -13.44 -6.94
C THR A 62 -2.10 -14.47 -5.94
N GLY A 63 -3.43 -14.63 -5.87
CA GLY A 63 -4.13 -15.36 -4.81
C GLY A 63 -4.46 -14.51 -3.58
N SER A 64 -3.80 -13.35 -3.42
CA SER A 64 -4.03 -12.41 -2.30
C SER A 64 -4.49 -11.03 -2.77
N SER A 65 -4.28 -10.68 -4.03
CA SER A 65 -4.73 -9.45 -4.68
C SER A 65 -4.70 -9.62 -6.21
N TRP A 66 -5.21 -8.65 -6.97
CA TRP A 66 -4.71 -8.40 -8.31
C TRP A 66 -3.46 -7.51 -8.25
N LYS A 67 -2.53 -7.66 -9.19
CA LYS A 67 -1.32 -6.85 -9.31
C LYS A 67 -1.15 -6.43 -10.78
N ALA A 68 -1.09 -5.13 -11.01
CA ALA A 68 -0.72 -4.53 -12.29
C ALA A 68 0.78 -4.20 -12.28
N GLN A 69 1.53 -4.83 -13.18
CA GLN A 69 2.99 -4.72 -13.27
C GLN A 69 3.39 -3.77 -14.40
N VAL A 70 4.29 -2.83 -14.12
CA VAL A 70 4.96 -2.04 -15.15
C VAL A 70 5.95 -2.94 -15.88
N THR A 71 5.85 -2.98 -17.21
CA THR A 71 6.74 -3.83 -18.05
C THR A 71 7.45 -3.05 -19.14
N GLY A 72 7.12 -1.77 -19.32
CA GLY A 72 7.63 -0.97 -20.42
C GLY A 72 7.31 0.53 -20.29
N GLY A 73 7.52 1.24 -21.40
CA GLY A 73 7.38 2.69 -21.46
C GLY A 73 8.54 3.45 -20.81
N LYS A 74 8.31 4.75 -20.56
CA LYS A 74 9.25 5.56 -19.77
C LYS A 74 8.98 5.28 -18.28
N PRO A 75 10.03 5.11 -17.45
CA PRO A 75 9.85 4.96 -16.01
C PRO A 75 9.01 6.10 -15.46
N GLY A 76 7.93 5.75 -14.77
CA GLY A 76 7.12 6.69 -14.03
C GLY A 76 7.95 7.50 -13.04
N SER A 77 7.42 8.62 -12.58
CA SER A 77 8.10 9.43 -11.57
C SER A 77 7.20 9.87 -10.46
N LEU A 78 7.63 9.59 -9.24
CA LEU A 78 7.12 10.16 -8.00
C LEU A 78 8.24 10.99 -7.36
N THR A 79 7.96 12.27 -7.12
CA THR A 79 8.91 13.23 -6.54
C THR A 79 8.19 14.20 -5.61
N GLY A 80 8.95 14.96 -4.82
CA GLY A 80 8.40 15.94 -3.88
C GLY A 80 7.86 15.28 -2.61
N GLY A 81 6.96 15.96 -1.89
CA GLY A 81 6.54 15.52 -0.56
C GLY A 81 7.74 15.36 0.39
N PRO A 82 7.76 14.28 1.21
CA PRO A 82 8.88 13.96 2.09
C PRO A 82 10.04 13.22 1.39
N LEU A 83 9.98 12.99 0.07
CA LEU A 83 10.96 12.18 -0.63
C LEU A 83 12.25 12.97 -0.90
N SER A 84 13.39 12.33 -0.64
CA SER A 84 14.73 12.87 -0.98
C SER A 84 15.16 12.59 -2.42
N SER A 85 14.48 11.67 -3.10
CA SER A 85 14.84 11.15 -4.42
C SER A 85 13.61 11.00 -5.32
N LYS A 86 13.86 10.74 -6.60
CA LYS A 86 12.85 10.31 -7.57
C LYS A 86 12.67 8.79 -7.48
N PHE A 87 11.42 8.36 -7.39
CA PHE A 87 11.02 6.95 -7.35
C PHE A 87 10.24 6.59 -8.62
N ALA A 88 10.35 5.35 -9.07
CA ALA A 88 9.80 4.90 -10.34
C ALA A 88 8.73 3.85 -10.09
N LEU A 89 7.52 4.07 -10.62
CA LEU A 89 6.42 3.13 -10.46
C LEU A 89 6.82 1.73 -10.97
N GLU A 90 6.71 0.75 -10.09
CA GLU A 90 7.04 -0.65 -10.34
C GLU A 90 5.76 -1.46 -10.56
N GLN A 91 4.80 -1.30 -9.66
CA GLN A 91 3.52 -2.00 -9.71
C GLN A 91 2.47 -1.27 -8.88
N PHE A 92 1.21 -1.62 -9.09
CA PHE A 92 0.16 -1.28 -8.14
C PHE A 92 -0.82 -2.43 -7.95
N HIS A 93 -1.46 -2.45 -6.79
CA HIS A 93 -2.47 -3.42 -6.39
C HIS A 93 -3.49 -2.76 -5.47
N ALA A 94 -4.50 -3.51 -5.06
CA ALA A 94 -5.51 -2.99 -4.14
C ALA A 94 -5.83 -3.97 -3.02
N HIS A 95 -6.38 -3.43 -1.96
CA HIS A 95 -6.98 -4.15 -0.86
C HIS A 95 -8.46 -3.80 -0.82
N TRP A 96 -9.30 -4.80 -0.58
CA TRP A 96 -10.74 -4.64 -0.53
C TRP A 96 -11.38 -5.70 0.37
N SER A 97 -12.64 -5.51 0.70
CA SER A 97 -13.44 -6.43 1.49
C SER A 97 -14.63 -6.96 0.68
N THR A 98 -15.35 -7.93 1.24
CA THR A 98 -16.63 -8.41 0.72
C THR A 98 -17.76 -7.38 0.90
N THR A 99 -17.50 -6.28 1.62
CA THR A 99 -18.43 -5.18 1.81
C THR A 99 -17.74 -3.84 1.57
N GLU A 100 -18.51 -2.84 1.13
CA GLU A 100 -18.02 -1.50 0.86
C GLU A 100 -17.67 -0.69 2.12
N LYS A 101 -17.85 -1.25 3.32
CA LYS A 101 -17.70 -0.54 4.59
C LYS A 101 -16.30 -0.62 5.19
N VAL A 102 -15.53 -1.65 4.86
CA VAL A 102 -14.30 -2.05 5.60
C VAL A 102 -13.24 -2.66 4.68
N GLY A 103 -13.00 -2.06 3.53
CA GLY A 103 -12.05 -2.60 2.54
C GLY A 103 -10.67 -1.95 2.51
N SER A 104 -10.50 -0.72 3.01
CA SER A 104 -9.17 -0.12 3.16
C SER A 104 -8.36 -0.77 4.27
N GLU A 105 -7.03 -0.68 4.17
CA GLU A 105 -6.12 -1.10 5.23
C GLU A 105 -5.92 0.02 6.24
N HIS A 106 -5.59 1.23 5.75
CA HIS A 106 -5.58 2.44 6.57
C HIS A 106 -7.00 2.92 6.86
N THR A 107 -7.13 3.61 7.98
CA THR A 107 -8.37 4.31 8.36
C THR A 107 -8.07 5.78 8.68
N ILE A 108 -9.09 6.63 8.61
CA ILE A 108 -9.00 8.05 8.97
C ILE A 108 -9.98 8.31 10.11
N ASP A 109 -9.46 8.63 11.29
CA ASP A 109 -10.23 8.72 12.54
C ASP A 109 -11.16 7.51 12.76
N GLY A 110 -10.64 6.30 12.51
CA GLY A 110 -11.38 5.04 12.62
C GLY A 110 -12.37 4.75 11.49
N ALA A 111 -12.53 5.65 10.51
CA ALA A 111 -13.36 5.40 9.33
C ALA A 111 -12.56 4.69 8.22
N ALA A 112 -13.08 3.56 7.75
CA ALA A 112 -12.56 2.83 6.59
C ALA A 112 -13.29 3.25 5.30
N THR A 113 -12.66 2.95 4.16
CA THR A 113 -13.28 3.09 2.83
C THR A 113 -13.53 1.72 2.21
N ALA A 114 -14.14 1.69 1.02
CA ALA A 114 -14.48 0.44 0.33
C ALA A 114 -13.27 -0.36 -0.19
N ALA A 115 -12.16 0.33 -0.45
CA ALA A 115 -10.92 -0.26 -0.96
C ALA A 115 -9.77 0.75 -0.82
N GLU A 116 -8.55 0.25 -0.87
CA GLU A 116 -7.32 1.05 -0.90
C GLU A 116 -6.42 0.58 -2.05
N VAL A 117 -5.80 1.51 -2.77
CA VAL A 117 -4.88 1.21 -3.87
C VAL A 117 -3.47 1.59 -3.44
N SER A 118 -2.56 0.62 -3.53
CA SER A 118 -1.16 0.77 -3.18
C SER A 118 -0.32 0.87 -4.46
N LEU A 119 0.33 2.02 -4.67
CA LEU A 119 1.28 2.24 -5.78
C LEU A 119 2.70 2.10 -5.25
N LEU A 120 3.42 1.07 -5.68
CA LEU A 120 4.80 0.82 -5.27
C LEU A 120 5.75 1.47 -6.28
N ASN A 121 6.62 2.34 -5.77
CA ASN A 121 7.54 3.18 -6.54
C ASN A 121 9.00 2.99 -6.11
#